data_AF-A0A965RX31-F1
#
_entry.id   AF-A0A965RX31-F1
#
_cell.length_a   1.000
_cell.length_b   1.000
_cell.length_c   1.000
_cell.angle_alpha   90.00
_cell.angle_beta   90.00
_cell.angle_gamma   90.00
#
_symmetry.space_group_name_H-M   'P 1'
#
loop_
_entity.id
_entity.type
_entity.pdbx_description
1 polymer ?
#
loop_
_entity_poly.entity_id
_entity_poly.type
_entity_poly.pdbx_seq_one_letter_code
_entity_poly.pdbx_strand_id
1 'polypeptide(L)'
;MEYAKESASALYDEIRFKEKLGIRHSSRKFSHVAKDCIKELEQKIAAGIRPMTNHDYIRAITLYLVPFFGNYQLENITAPVVAQYEAWRNLKMKRIPMSSTLMTHASAYNKVIQYAVLKGWLNPSTLLAHLGRHGAKGKAR
;
A
#
# COMPACT_ATOMS: atom_id res chain seq x y z
N MET A 1 -9.82 -34.70 8.07
CA MET A 1 -9.30 -33.49 7.39
C MET A 1 -9.72 -32.27 8.19
N GLU A 2 -9.10 -32.01 9.35
CA GLU A 2 -9.54 -30.93 10.25
C GLU A 2 -8.34 -30.18 10.84
N TYR A 3 -7.59 -29.48 9.99
CA TYR A 3 -6.49 -28.60 10.44
C TYR A 3 -6.52 -27.21 9.76
N ALA A 4 -7.66 -26.78 9.20
CA ALA A 4 -7.71 -25.55 8.41
C ALA A 4 -8.73 -24.51 8.90
N LYS A 5 -9.06 -24.48 10.19
CA LYS A 5 -10.02 -23.50 10.75
C LYS A 5 -9.59 -22.77 12.03
N GLU A 6 -8.42 -23.07 12.61
CA GLU A 6 -8.03 -22.46 13.89
C GLU A 6 -7.19 -21.18 13.77
N SER A 7 -6.47 -20.98 12.66
CA SER A 7 -5.56 -19.83 12.52
C SER A 7 -6.25 -18.47 12.30
N ALA A 8 -7.56 -18.47 12.02
CA ALA A 8 -8.33 -17.23 11.92
C ALA A 8 -8.86 -16.75 13.29
N SER A 9 -9.09 -17.67 14.24
CA SER A 9 -9.68 -17.32 15.53
C SER A 9 -8.67 -16.69 16.50
N ALA A 10 -7.42 -17.19 16.50
CA ALA A 10 -6.37 -16.67 17.38
C ALA A 10 -6.05 -15.19 17.10
N LEU A 11 -5.99 -14.79 15.82
CA LEU A 11 -5.75 -13.40 15.43
C LEU A 11 -6.88 -12.46 15.88
N TYR A 12 -8.12 -12.95 15.94
CA TYR A 12 -9.28 -12.16 16.35
C TYR A 12 -9.29 -11.87 17.86
N ASP A 13 -8.82 -12.81 18.69
CA ASP A 13 -8.86 -12.65 20.15
C ASP A 13 -7.75 -11.70 20.66
N GLU A 14 -6.56 -11.75 20.04
CA GLU A 14 -5.45 -10.83 20.31
C GLU A 14 -5.78 -9.36 19.98
N ILE A 15 -6.67 -9.14 19.00
CA ILE A 15 -7.09 -7.81 18.55
C ILE A 15 -8.07 -7.18 19.55
N ARG A 16 -9.01 -7.96 20.08
CA ARG A 16 -9.99 -7.47 21.07
C ARG A 16 -9.34 -7.12 22.41
N PHE A 17 -8.26 -7.80 22.77
CA PHE A 17 -7.49 -7.48 23.98
C PHE A 17 -6.70 -6.16 23.86
N LYS A 18 -6.27 -5.79 22.64
CA LYS A 18 -5.50 -4.56 22.38
C LYS A 18 -6.37 -3.30 22.36
N GLU A 19 -7.64 -3.40 21.98
CA GLU A 19 -8.60 -2.28 22.08
C GLU A 19 -8.80 -1.82 23.53
N LYS A 20 -8.75 -2.74 24.50
CA LYS A 20 -8.89 -2.42 25.93
C LYS A 20 -7.69 -1.69 26.54
N LEU A 21 -6.53 -1.70 25.90
CA LEU A 21 -5.28 -1.17 26.46
C LEU A 21 -5.02 0.31 26.17
N GLY A 22 -5.96 1.06 25.59
CA GLY A 22 -5.80 2.51 25.39
C GLY A 22 -4.56 2.87 24.57
N ILE A 23 -4.05 1.93 23.77
CA ILE A 23 -2.99 2.19 22.80
C ILE A 23 -3.65 3.09 21.76
N ARG A 24 -3.44 4.41 21.87
CA ARG A 24 -3.74 5.34 20.79
C ARG A 24 -3.16 4.71 19.52
N HIS A 25 -4.03 4.27 18.61
CA HIS A 25 -3.66 3.99 17.24
C HIS A 25 -3.06 5.30 16.73
N SER A 26 -1.74 5.43 16.79
CA SER A 26 -1.06 6.64 16.37
C SER A 26 -1.19 6.67 14.87
N SER A 27 -2.24 7.35 14.39
CA SER A 27 -2.54 7.47 12.98
C SER A 27 -1.34 8.08 12.26
N ARG A 28 -0.56 7.22 11.59
CA ARG A 28 0.65 7.64 10.89
C ARG A 28 0.26 8.20 9.53
N LYS A 29 0.88 9.33 9.17
CA LYS A 29 0.79 9.86 7.81
C LYS A 29 1.41 8.87 6.83
N PHE A 30 0.80 8.72 5.65
CA PHE A 30 1.32 7.87 4.58
C PHE A 30 2.77 8.21 4.23
N SER A 31 3.13 9.51 4.24
CA SER A 31 4.50 9.96 3.97
C SER A 31 5.54 9.37 4.91
N HIS A 32 5.22 9.13 6.18
CA HIS A 32 6.15 8.56 7.14
C HIS A 32 6.39 7.08 6.83
N VAL A 33 5.32 6.34 6.62
CA VAL A 33 5.37 4.90 6.29
C VAL A 33 6.01 4.67 4.92
N ALA A 34 5.73 5.53 3.95
CA ALA A 34 6.35 5.49 2.63
C ALA A 34 7.87 5.65 2.72
N LYS A 35 8.38 6.55 3.57
CA LYS A 35 9.84 6.72 3.78
C LYS A 35 10.48 5.45 4.36
N ASP A 36 9.87 4.86 5.37
CA ASP A 36 10.36 3.60 5.95
C ASP A 36 10.30 2.44 4.93
N CYS A 37 9.23 2.36 4.13
CA CYS A 37 9.10 1.37 3.08
C CYS A 37 10.17 1.54 1.99
N ILE A 38 10.48 2.78 1.59
CA ILE A 38 11.57 3.06 0.64
C ILE A 38 12.91 2.55 1.18
N LYS A 39 13.23 2.80 2.46
CA LYS A 39 14.47 2.30 3.07
C LYS A 39 14.55 0.76 3.02
N GLU A 40 13.45 0.05 3.28
CA GLU A 40 13.43 -1.41 3.16
C GLU A 40 13.63 -1.86 1.70
N LEU A 41 13.04 -1.16 0.73
CA LEU A 41 13.24 -1.45 -0.69
C LEU A 41 14.69 -1.19 -1.12
N GLU A 42 15.33 -0.13 -0.62
CA GLU A 42 16.74 0.17 -0.85
C GLU A 42 17.66 -0.92 -0.27
N GLN A 43 17.36 -1.41 0.92
CA GLN A 43 18.09 -2.55 1.50
C GLN A 43 17.94 -3.81 0.63
N LYS A 44 16.75 -4.08 0.10
CA LYS A 44 16.52 -5.21 -0.82
C LYS A 44 17.27 -5.05 -2.13
N ILE A 45 17.38 -3.82 -2.65
CA ILE A 45 18.21 -3.51 -3.82
C ILE A 45 19.68 -3.77 -3.52
N ALA A 46 20.18 -3.30 -2.37
CA ALA A 46 21.55 -3.53 -1.94
C ALA A 46 21.88 -5.02 -1.75
N ALA A 47 20.90 -5.81 -1.30
CA ALA A 47 20.99 -7.27 -1.21
C ALA A 47 20.85 -8.01 -2.56
N GLY A 48 20.68 -7.30 -3.68
CA GLY A 48 20.52 -7.89 -5.01
C GLY A 48 19.15 -8.52 -5.26
N ILE A 49 18.16 -8.31 -4.38
CA ILE A 49 16.84 -8.92 -4.49
C ILE A 49 15.97 -8.06 -5.42
N ARG A 50 15.76 -8.54 -6.65
CA ARG A 50 14.87 -7.90 -7.66
C ARG A 50 15.08 -6.37 -7.77
N PRO A 51 16.31 -5.89 -8.02
CA PRO A 51 16.66 -4.48 -7.92
C PRO A 51 15.83 -3.60 -8.87
N MET A 52 15.62 -4.05 -10.12
CA MET A 52 14.82 -3.32 -11.11
C MET A 52 13.38 -3.08 -10.63
N THR A 53 12.72 -4.11 -10.12
CA THR A 53 11.33 -4.01 -9.65
C THR A 53 11.21 -3.11 -8.43
N ASN A 54 12.15 -3.20 -7.49
CA ASN A 54 12.15 -2.34 -6.31
C ASN A 54 12.43 -0.87 -6.68
N HIS A 55 13.29 -0.60 -7.66
CA HIS A 55 13.47 0.75 -8.19
C HIS A 55 12.17 1.32 -8.79
N ASP A 56 11.42 0.51 -9.55
CA ASP A 56 10.11 0.89 -10.07
C ASP A 56 9.12 1.23 -8.95
N TYR A 57 9.12 0.46 -7.86
CA TYR A 57 8.28 0.74 -6.70
C TYR A 57 8.68 2.04 -5.99
N ILE A 58 9.99 2.27 -5.74
CA ILE A 58 10.48 3.52 -5.14
C ILE A 58 10.07 4.71 -6.00
N ARG A 59 10.17 4.59 -7.33
CA ARG A 59 9.76 5.65 -8.27
C ARG A 59 8.25 5.92 -8.20
N ALA A 60 7.42 4.89 -8.17
CA ALA A 60 5.97 5.04 -8.04
C ALA A 60 5.58 5.69 -6.69
N ILE A 61 6.24 5.28 -5.61
CA ILE A 61 6.01 5.83 -4.26
C ILE A 61 6.38 7.31 -4.21
N THR A 62 7.58 7.67 -4.67
CA THR A 62 8.11 9.03 -4.56
C THR A 62 7.43 10.03 -5.50
N LEU A 63 7.15 9.65 -6.75
CA LEU A 63 6.63 10.58 -7.76
C LEU A 63 5.10 10.74 -7.74
N TYR A 64 4.38 9.73 -7.25
CA TYR A 64 2.92 9.69 -7.34
C TYR A 64 2.23 9.47 -5.99
N LEU A 65 2.63 8.44 -5.23
CA LEU A 65 1.91 8.11 -3.99
C LEU A 65 2.18 9.13 -2.88
N VAL A 66 3.43 9.52 -2.63
CA VAL A 66 3.79 10.49 -1.59
C VAL A 66 3.23 11.90 -1.88
N PRO A 67 3.28 12.45 -3.10
CA PRO A 67 2.72 13.77 -3.37
C PRO A 67 1.21 13.86 -3.19
N PHE A 68 0.49 12.75 -3.40
CA PHE A 68 -0.97 12.71 -3.23
C PHE A 68 -1.35 12.27 -1.82
N PHE A 69 -0.97 11.06 -1.41
CA PHE A 69 -1.34 10.47 -0.13
C PHE A 69 -0.49 10.97 1.05
N GLY A 70 0.62 11.68 0.82
CA GLY A 70 1.60 11.97 1.86
C GLY A 70 1.05 12.69 3.10
N ASN A 71 0.03 13.53 2.93
CA ASN A 71 -0.63 14.21 4.04
C ASN A 71 -1.85 13.46 4.59
N TYR A 72 -2.29 12.38 3.93
CA TYR A 72 -3.37 11.53 4.38
C TYR A 72 -2.89 10.61 5.51
N GLN A 73 -3.77 10.39 6.47
CA GLN A 73 -3.65 9.31 7.43
C GLN A 73 -3.97 7.99 6.74
N LEU A 74 -3.21 6.94 7.06
CA LEU A 74 -3.35 5.63 6.41
C LEU A 74 -4.77 5.05 6.53
N GLU A 75 -5.40 5.20 7.70
CA GLU A 75 -6.80 4.76 7.94
C GLU A 75 -7.84 5.54 7.11
N ASN A 76 -7.51 6.77 6.72
CA ASN A 76 -8.42 7.65 5.97
C ASN A 76 -8.31 7.48 4.44
N ILE A 77 -7.53 6.50 3.97
CA ILE A 77 -7.45 6.17 2.55
C ILE A 77 -8.62 5.26 2.17
N THR A 78 -9.75 5.91 1.90
CA THR A 78 -11.00 5.25 1.49
C THR A 78 -11.10 5.12 -0.03
N ALA A 79 -12.07 4.34 -0.52
CA ALA A 79 -12.32 4.15 -1.96
C ALA A 79 -12.48 5.46 -2.76
N PRO A 80 -13.22 6.49 -2.28
CA PRO A 80 -13.30 7.76 -3.01
C PRO A 80 -11.96 8.51 -3.07
N VAL A 81 -11.10 8.39 -2.05
CA VAL A 81 -9.76 9.00 -2.07
C VAL A 81 -8.87 8.30 -3.10
N VAL A 82 -9.01 6.97 -3.22
CA VAL A 82 -8.36 6.19 -4.28
C VAL A 82 -8.82 6.64 -5.68
N ALA A 83 -10.12 6.80 -5.89
CA ALA A 83 -10.64 7.28 -7.17
C ALA A 83 -10.11 8.70 -7.52
N GLN A 84 -10.01 9.59 -6.53
CA GLN A 84 -9.39 10.92 -6.71
C GLN A 84 -7.92 10.82 -7.10
N TYR A 85 -7.16 9.90 -6.49
CA TYR A 85 -5.78 9.63 -6.88
C TYR A 85 -5.68 9.15 -8.32
N GLU A 86 -6.57 8.27 -8.77
CA GLU A 86 -6.55 7.77 -10.14
C GLU A 86 -6.80 8.89 -11.15
N ALA A 87 -7.77 9.77 -10.88
CA ALA A 87 -8.02 10.97 -11.68
C ALA A 87 -6.81 11.91 -11.69
N TRP A 88 -6.26 12.23 -10.52
CA TRP A 88 -5.08 13.10 -10.39
C TRP A 88 -3.84 12.53 -11.09
N ARG A 89 -3.61 11.21 -10.98
CA ARG A 89 -2.49 10.53 -11.65
C ARG A 89 -2.63 10.64 -13.16
N ASN A 90 -3.83 10.44 -13.70
CA ASN A 90 -4.08 10.55 -15.14
C ASN A 90 -3.81 11.98 -15.65
N LEU A 91 -4.21 13.00 -14.89
CA LEU A 91 -3.90 14.40 -15.17
C LEU A 91 -2.38 14.67 -15.13
N LYS A 92 -1.69 14.19 -14.09
CA LYS A 92 -0.23 14.38 -13.92
C LYS A 92 0.59 13.70 -15.01
N MET A 93 0.16 12.52 -15.45
CA MET A 93 0.85 11.78 -16.51
C MET A 93 0.60 12.37 -17.91
N LYS A 94 -0.43 13.21 -18.07
CA LYS A 94 -0.88 13.76 -19.37
C LYS A 94 -1.10 12.70 -20.47
N ARG A 95 -1.22 11.43 -20.06
CA ARG A 95 -1.42 10.27 -20.92
C ARG A 95 -2.18 9.20 -20.13
N ILE A 96 -2.90 8.34 -20.84
CA ILE A 96 -3.54 7.18 -20.21
C ILE A 96 -2.43 6.18 -19.84
N PRO A 97 -2.22 5.87 -18.56
CA PRO A 97 -1.23 4.89 -18.15
C PRO A 97 -1.54 3.51 -18.72
N MET A 98 -0.49 2.79 -19.14
CA MET A 98 -0.62 1.39 -19.52
C MET A 98 -0.98 0.54 -18.30
N SER A 99 -1.65 -0.59 -18.52
CA SER A 99 -1.99 -1.53 -17.44
C SER A 99 -0.78 -2.00 -16.62
N SER A 100 0.39 -2.14 -17.25
CA SER A 100 1.65 -2.45 -16.55
C SER A 100 2.03 -1.36 -15.55
N THR A 101 1.90 -0.09 -15.94
CA THR A 101 2.14 1.07 -15.06
C THR A 101 1.13 1.08 -13.91
N LEU A 102 -0.15 0.82 -14.17
CA LEU A 102 -1.15 0.74 -13.11
C LEU A 102 -0.87 -0.38 -12.12
N MET A 103 -0.45 -1.54 -12.63
CA MET A 103 -0.10 -2.67 -11.80
C MET A 103 1.10 -2.37 -10.91
N THR A 104 2.14 -1.70 -11.42
CA THR A 104 3.27 -1.24 -10.62
C THR A 104 2.82 -0.28 -9.52
N HIS A 105 1.97 0.70 -9.82
CA HIS A 105 1.45 1.62 -8.80
C HIS A 105 0.62 0.89 -7.74
N ALA A 106 -0.25 -0.05 -8.14
CA ALA A 106 -1.04 -0.86 -7.22
C ALA A 106 -0.16 -1.75 -6.32
N SER A 107 0.86 -2.38 -6.89
CA SER A 107 1.84 -3.18 -6.14
C SER A 107 2.65 -2.33 -5.16
N ALA A 108 3.11 -1.15 -5.59
CA ALA A 108 3.88 -0.24 -4.75
C ALA A 108 3.03 0.29 -3.58
N TYR A 109 1.78 0.68 -3.83
CA TYR A 109 0.85 1.07 -2.77
C TYR A 109 0.60 -0.07 -1.79
N ASN A 110 0.28 -1.27 -2.30
CA ASN A 110 0.05 -2.43 -1.44
C ASN A 110 1.29 -2.76 -0.59
N LYS A 111 2.51 -2.57 -1.12
CA LYS A 111 3.75 -2.73 -0.33
C LYS A 111 3.82 -1.78 0.85
N VAL A 112 3.49 -0.51 0.68
CA VAL A 112 3.48 0.48 1.78
C VAL A 112 2.43 0.09 2.83
N ILE A 113 1.25 -0.35 2.40
CA ILE A 113 0.18 -0.81 3.31
C ILE A 113 0.61 -2.06 4.07
N GLN A 114 1.15 -3.08 3.39
CA GLN A 114 1.65 -4.31 4.01
C GLN A 114 2.78 -4.01 5.01
N TYR A 115 3.66 -3.06 4.70
CA TYR A 115 4.69 -2.60 5.63
C TYR A 115 4.10 -1.98 6.90
N ALA A 116 3.06 -1.14 6.77
CA ALA A 116 2.36 -0.58 7.92
C ALA A 116 1.66 -1.65 8.77
N VAL A 117 1.06 -2.67 8.14
CA VAL A 117 0.43 -3.79 8.84
C VAL A 117 1.49 -4.61 9.59
N LEU A 118 2.62 -4.92 8.95
CA LEU A 118 3.73 -5.67 9.57
C LEU A 118 4.31 -4.93 10.78
N LYS A 119 4.39 -3.59 10.73
CA LYS A 119 4.84 -2.75 11.85
C LYS A 119 3.79 -2.56 12.95
N GLY A 120 2.57 -3.11 12.77
CA GLY A 120 1.45 -2.95 13.70
C GLY A 120 0.85 -1.55 13.72
N TRP A 121 1.11 -0.73 12.69
CA TRP A 121 0.57 0.63 12.56
C TRP A 121 -0.80 0.65 11.90
N LEU A 122 -1.13 -0.40 11.15
CA LEU A 122 -2.44 -0.65 10.58
C LEU A 122 -2.94 -2.01 11.07
N ASN A 123 -4.18 -2.04 11.52
CA ASN A 123 -4.91 -3.27 11.80
C ASN A 123 -5.29 -3.96 10.48
N PRO A 124 -5.03 -5.27 10.33
CA PRO A 124 -5.37 -6.03 9.12
C PRO A 124 -6.88 -6.08 8.86
N SER A 125 -7.70 -5.83 9.89
CA SER A 125 -9.16 -5.75 9.82
C SER A 125 -9.69 -4.41 9.29
N THR A 126 -8.85 -3.38 9.12
CA THR A 126 -9.30 -2.14 8.47
C THR A 126 -9.44 -2.38 6.98
N LEU A 127 -10.66 -2.15 6.48
CA LEU A 127 -11.02 -2.15 5.06
C LEU A 127 -10.29 -1.01 4.32
N LEU A 128 -9.00 -1.19 4.05
CA LEU A 128 -8.23 -0.26 3.24
C LEU A 128 -8.61 -0.45 1.77
N ALA A 129 -8.91 0.67 1.10
CA ALA A 129 -9.19 0.64 -0.32
C ALA A 129 -7.92 0.23 -1.10
N HIS A 130 -8.04 -0.83 -1.89
CA HIS A 130 -6.99 -1.27 -2.79
C HIS A 130 -7.05 -0.47 -4.09
N LEU A 131 -5.88 -0.08 -4.63
CA LEU A 131 -5.80 0.53 -5.96
C LEU A 131 -6.29 -0.46 -7.03
N GLY A 132 -7.17 0.01 -7.91
CA GLY A 132 -7.64 -0.76 -9.06
C GLY A 132 -6.49 -1.17 -9.99
N ARG A 133 -6.48 -2.43 -10.41
CA ARG A 133 -5.49 -2.98 -11.37
C ARG A 133 -5.93 -2.83 -12.83
N HIS A 134 -7.08 -2.22 -13.10
CA HIS A 134 -7.66 -2.17 -14.45
C HIS A 134 -7.20 -0.93 -15.19
N GLY A 135 -6.33 -1.11 -16.19
CA GLY A 135 -5.90 -0.08 -17.14
C GLY A 135 -6.32 -0.42 -18.55
N ALA A 136 -6.10 0.51 -19.48
CA ALA A 136 -6.28 0.24 -20.90
C ALA A 136 -5.48 -1.01 -21.29
N LYS A 137 -6.19 -2.09 -21.61
CA LYS A 137 -5.59 -3.34 -22.09
C LYS A 137 -4.73 -2.98 -23.29
N GLY A 138 -3.41 -3.19 -23.16
CA GLY A 138 -2.52 -3.14 -24.30
C GLY A 138 -3.07 -4.10 -25.35
N LYS A 139 -3.28 -3.58 -26.57
CA LYS A 139 -3.71 -4.39 -27.71
C LYS A 139 -2.62 -5.44 -27.93
N ALA A 140 -2.95 -6.72 -27.69
CA ALA A 140 -2.10 -7.83 -28.09
C ALA A 140 -1.84 -7.68 -29.60
N ARG A 141 -0.57 -7.68 -29.98
CA ARG A 141 -0.14 -7.74 -31.38
C ARG A 141 0.00 -9.19 -31.79
#